data_AF-F2NNU5-F1
#
_entry.id   AF-F2NNU5-F1
#
_cell.length_a   1.000
_cell.length_b   1.000
_cell.length_c   1.000
_cell.angle_alpha   90.00
_cell.angle_beta   90.00
_cell.angle_gamma   90.00
#
_symmetry.space_group_name_H-M   'P 1'
#
loop_
_entity.id
_entity.type
_entity.pdbx_description
1 polymer ?
#
loop_
_entity_poly.entity_id
_entity_poly.type
_entity_poly.pdbx_seq_one_letter_code
_entity_poly.pdbx_strand_id
1 'polypeptide(L)'
;MAKVWSIVVWLYPNDHLTEEDRQQRRVPERPRGWRVGVFNPPAVDRLPYGHYDSLKDAEQALAEIEARLEAGRPLRVTLREHTFLIPAHSVQYVALGEGEAGTES
;
A
#
# COMPACT_ATOMS: atom_id res chain seq x y z
N MET A 1 -6.33 25.45 12.30
CA MET A 1 -6.37 23.97 12.27
C MET A 1 -4.97 23.50 11.92
N ALA A 2 -4.50 22.39 12.52
CA ALA A 2 -3.20 21.83 12.15
C ALA A 2 -3.31 21.16 10.78
N LYS A 3 -2.31 21.33 9.93
CA LYS A 3 -2.23 20.61 8.65
C LYS A 3 -1.72 19.19 8.90
N VAL A 4 -2.20 18.27 8.09
CA VAL A 4 -1.74 16.88 8.07
C VAL A 4 -1.44 16.46 6.65
N TRP A 5 -0.54 15.50 6.51
CA TRP A 5 -0.08 15.01 5.22
C TRP A 5 -0.30 13.50 5.15
N SER A 6 -0.68 13.01 3.98
CA SER A 6 -0.93 11.59 3.75
C SER A 6 -0.25 11.14 2.47
N ILE A 7 0.33 9.95 2.50
CA ILE A 7 0.88 9.32 1.31
C ILE A 7 -0.01 8.15 0.93
N VAL A 8 -0.44 8.11 -0.34
CA VAL A 8 -1.24 7.03 -0.91
C VAL A 8 -0.50 6.44 -2.09
N VAL A 9 -0.35 5.12 -2.09
CA VAL A 9 0.25 4.34 -3.17
C VAL A 9 -0.86 3.81 -4.06
N TRP A 10 -0.82 4.13 -5.35
CA TRP A 10 -1.74 3.59 -6.34
C TRP A 10 -1.08 2.45 -7.09
N LEU A 11 -1.82 1.37 -7.26
CA LEU A 11 -1.33 0.15 -7.90
C LEU A 11 -1.91 0.05 -9.31
N TYR A 12 -1.14 -0.53 -10.23
CA TYR A 12 -1.72 -0.91 -11.51
C TYR A 12 -2.88 -1.88 -11.26
N PRO A 13 -4.03 -1.70 -11.92
CA PRO A 13 -5.07 -2.70 -11.89
C PRO A 13 -4.48 -4.03 -12.36
N ASN A 14 -4.87 -5.13 -11.72
CA ASN A 14 -4.44 -6.48 -12.08
C ASN A 14 -5.05 -6.95 -13.42
N ASP A 15 -5.08 -6.08 -14.44
CA ASP A 15 -5.67 -6.33 -15.76
C ASP A 15 -4.83 -7.29 -16.61
N HIS A 16 -3.63 -7.64 -16.15
CA HIS A 16 -2.78 -8.66 -16.77
C HIS A 16 -3.02 -10.08 -16.22
N LEU A 17 -3.80 -10.25 -15.15
CA LEU A 17 -4.08 -11.57 -14.61
C LEU A 17 -5.24 -12.20 -15.37
N THR A 18 -4.96 -13.30 -16.06
CA THR A 18 -5.99 -14.14 -16.67
C THR A 18 -6.90 -14.72 -15.58
N GLU A 19 -8.11 -15.16 -15.95
CA GLU A 19 -9.01 -15.84 -15.00
C GLU A 19 -8.35 -17.08 -14.37
N GLU A 20 -7.43 -17.71 -15.11
CA GLU A 20 -6.59 -18.82 -14.68
C GLU A 20 -5.59 -18.38 -13.60
N ASP A 21 -4.90 -17.24 -13.78
CA ASP A 21 -4.01 -16.66 -12.75
C ASP A 21 -4.77 -16.27 -11.48
N ARG A 22 -6.02 -15.78 -11.62
CA ARG A 22 -6.90 -15.48 -10.50
C ARG A 22 -7.34 -16.75 -9.77
N GLN A 23 -7.59 -17.85 -10.48
CA GLN A 23 -7.91 -19.15 -9.89
C GLN A 23 -6.70 -19.81 -9.23
N GLN A 24 -5.50 -19.73 -9.79
CA GLN A 24 -4.28 -20.28 -9.19
C GLN A 24 -3.85 -19.53 -7.93
N ARG A 25 -4.19 -18.24 -7.81
CA ARG A 25 -4.02 -17.45 -6.58
C ARG A 25 -5.11 -17.72 -5.53
N ARG A 26 -6.16 -18.50 -5.84
CA ARG A 26 -7.05 -19.02 -4.80
C ARG A 26 -6.26 -20.01 -3.98
N VAL A 27 -5.93 -19.59 -2.76
CA VAL A 27 -5.13 -20.40 -1.85
C VAL A 27 -5.86 -21.72 -1.55
N PRO A 28 -5.21 -22.88 -1.76
CA PRO A 28 -5.81 -24.18 -1.49
C PRO A 28 -6.13 -24.34 0.00
N GLU A 29 -7.03 -25.26 0.32
CA GLU A 29 -7.64 -25.46 1.64
C GLU A 29 -6.66 -25.33 2.82
N ARG A 30 -7.12 -24.56 3.81
CA ARG A 30 -6.35 -24.02 4.95
C ARG A 30 -5.65 -25.11 5.78
N PRO A 31 -4.35 -24.96 6.07
CA PRO A 31 -3.72 -25.62 7.21
C PRO A 31 -4.31 -25.07 8.53
N ARG A 32 -4.66 -25.95 9.46
CA ARG A 32 -5.18 -25.54 10.79
C ARG A 32 -4.14 -24.72 11.55
N GLY A 33 -4.55 -23.59 12.14
CA GLY A 33 -3.71 -22.77 13.05
C GLY A 33 -3.25 -21.40 12.52
N TRP A 34 -3.58 -21.03 11.29
CA TRP A 34 -3.12 -19.78 10.68
C TRP A 34 -4.17 -18.66 10.86
N ARG A 35 -3.76 -17.50 11.42
CA ARG A 35 -4.62 -16.32 11.60
C ARG A 35 -4.92 -15.66 10.24
N VAL A 36 -6.04 -16.08 9.66
CA VAL A 36 -6.99 -15.39 8.78
C VAL A 36 -6.53 -14.02 8.24
N GLY A 37 -6.33 -13.90 6.92
CA GLY A 37 -6.41 -12.62 6.21
C GLY A 37 -5.39 -12.37 5.09
N VAL A 38 -4.19 -12.96 5.18
CA VAL A 38 -3.03 -12.56 4.35
C VAL A 38 -3.08 -13.06 2.90
N PHE A 39 -3.92 -14.06 2.62
CA PHE A 39 -3.88 -14.83 1.37
C PHE A 39 -4.84 -14.38 0.28
N ASN A 40 -5.74 -13.46 0.58
CA ASN A 40 -6.49 -12.76 -0.46
C ASN A 40 -5.97 -11.32 -0.44
N PRO A 41 -4.96 -10.97 -1.26
CA PRO A 41 -4.55 -9.57 -1.33
C PRO A 41 -5.81 -8.76 -1.62
N PRO A 42 -6.10 -7.70 -0.85
CA PRO A 42 -7.26 -6.89 -1.14
C PRO A 42 -7.18 -6.46 -2.61
N ALA A 43 -8.28 -6.56 -3.34
CA ALA A 43 -8.40 -5.99 -4.68
C ALA A 43 -8.49 -4.46 -4.52
N VAL A 44 -7.40 -3.87 -4.03
CA VAL A 44 -7.30 -2.45 -3.72
C VAL A 44 -6.43 -1.80 -4.77
N ASP A 45 -7.05 -0.88 -5.50
CA ASP A 45 -6.38 -0.04 -6.50
C ASP A 45 -5.47 1.00 -5.82
N ARG A 46 -5.64 1.22 -4.51
CA ARG A 46 -4.86 2.17 -3.72
C ARG A 46 -4.68 1.73 -2.27
N LEU A 47 -3.54 2.08 -1.67
CA LEU A 47 -3.19 1.77 -0.28
C LEU A 47 -2.67 3.01 0.46
N PRO A 48 -3.16 3.29 1.68
CA PRO A 48 -2.56 4.30 2.52
C PRO A 48 -1.17 3.82 2.97
N TYR A 49 -0.15 4.63 2.72
CA TYR A 49 1.22 4.34 3.14
C TYR A 49 1.51 4.88 4.54
N GLY A 50 1.09 6.12 4.80
CA GLY A 50 1.34 6.79 6.07
C GLY A 50 0.61 8.12 6.19
N HIS A 51 0.50 8.59 7.43
CA HIS A 51 -0.04 9.88 7.81
C HIS A 51 0.99 10.60 8.69
N TYR A 52 1.17 11.90 8.46
CA TYR A 52 2.25 12.68 9.04
C TYR A 52 1.71 14.04 9.49
N ASP A 53 2.18 14.51 10.64
CA ASP A 53 1.84 15.84 11.19
C ASP A 53 2.82 16.94 10.73
N SER A 54 3.74 16.59 9.83
CA SER A 54 4.77 17.48 9.30
C SER A 54 5.01 17.21 7.82
N LEU A 55 5.01 18.28 7.01
CA LEU A 55 5.37 18.19 5.59
C LEU A 55 6.75 17.58 5.41
N LYS A 56 7.71 17.98 6.25
CA LYS A 56 9.10 17.50 6.17
C LYS A 56 9.18 15.98 6.32
N ASP A 57 8.42 15.41 7.26
CA ASP A 57 8.43 13.97 7.51
C ASP A 57 7.75 13.23 6.36
N ALA A 58 6.68 13.81 5.79
CA ALA A 58 6.03 13.28 4.61
C ALA A 58 6.95 13.32 3.36
N GLU A 59 7.67 14.42 3.14
CA GLU A 59 8.65 14.55 2.05
C GLU A 59 9.82 13.58 2.20
N GLN A 60 10.32 13.38 3.42
CA GLN A 60 11.35 12.39 3.70
C GLN A 60 10.87 10.97 3.37
N ALA A 61 9.65 10.62 3.80
CA ALA A 61 9.07 9.33 3.46
C ALA A 61 8.85 9.17 1.94
N LEU A 62 8.46 10.24 1.25
CA LEU A 62 8.29 10.23 -0.20
C LEU A 62 9.62 10.00 -0.93
N ALA A 63 10.70 10.64 -0.49
CA ALA A 63 12.04 10.43 -1.04
C ALA A 63 12.54 8.98 -0.82
N GLU A 64 12.23 8.37 0.33
CA GLU A 64 12.55 6.96 0.58
C GLU A 64 11.77 6.01 -0.32
N ILE A 65 10.50 6.31 -0.60
CA ILE A 65 9.67 5.57 -1.55
C ILE A 65 10.26 5.69 -2.96
N GLU A 66 10.58 6.89 -3.41
CA GLU A 66 11.22 7.18 -4.70
C GLU A 66 12.50 6.34 -4.86
N ALA A 67 13.44 6.44 -3.91
CA ALA A 67 14.70 5.70 -3.96
C ALA A 67 14.50 4.17 -4.02
N ARG A 68 13.46 3.63 -3.36
CA ARG A 68 13.14 2.20 -3.43
C ARG A 68 12.61 1.80 -4.80
N LEU A 69 11.69 2.59 -5.34
CA LEU A 69 11.08 2.33 -6.65
C LEU A 69 12.11 2.43 -7.77
N GLU A 70 12.98 3.44 -7.74
CA GLU A 70 14.10 3.59 -8.70
C GLU A 70 15.06 2.40 -8.64
N ALA A 71 15.33 1.89 -7.43
CA ALA A 71 16.17 0.71 -7.24
C ALA A 71 15.45 -0.62 -7.58
N GLY A 72 14.20 -0.58 -8.06
CA GLY A 72 13.39 -1.76 -8.35
C GLY A 72 13.03 -2.59 -7.12
N ARG A 73 13.15 -2.01 -5.92
CA ARG A 73 12.92 -2.71 -4.65
C ARG A 73 11.46 -2.61 -4.23
N PRO A 74 10.92 -3.64 -3.54
CA PRO A 74 9.55 -3.60 -3.09
C PRO A 74 9.32 -2.49 -2.03
N LEU A 75 8.14 -1.89 -2.09
CA LEU A 75 7.64 -1.03 -1.03
C LEU A 75 7.08 -1.87 0.10
N ARG A 76 7.46 -1.53 1.33
CA ARG A 76 6.90 -2.15 2.53
C ARG A 76 5.76 -1.27 3.02
N VAL A 77 4.55 -1.80 3.06
CA VAL A 77 3.36 -1.09 3.55
C VAL A 77 2.78 -1.87 4.72
N THR A 78 2.60 -1.23 5.86
CA THR A 78 1.99 -1.85 7.04
C THR A 78 0.57 -1.31 7.20
N LEU A 79 -0.42 -2.20 7.18
CA LEU A 79 -1.83 -1.89 7.38
C LEU A 79 -2.34 -2.73 8.55
N ARG A 80 -2.80 -2.06 9.61
CA ARG A 80 -3.27 -2.72 10.84
C ARG A 80 -2.23 -3.72 11.36
N GLU A 81 -2.53 -5.02 11.35
CA GLU A 81 -1.65 -6.09 11.86
C GLU A 81 -0.82 -6.77 10.76
N HIS A 82 -0.88 -6.27 9.51
CA HIS A 82 -0.25 -6.92 8.36
C HIS A 82 0.78 -6.02 7.70
N THR A 83 1.89 -6.62 7.29
CA THR A 83 2.91 -5.97 6.46
C THR A 83 2.92 -6.61 5.09
N PHE A 84 2.78 -5.77 4.06
CA PHE A 84 2.78 -6.15 2.66
C PHE A 84 4.08 -5.69 2.01
N LEU A 85 4.60 -6.52 1.10
CA LEU A 85 5.65 -6.13 0.17
C LEU A 85 5.03 -5.98 -1.21
N ILE A 86 4.97 -4.74 -1.68
CA ILE A 86 4.41 -4.37 -2.98
C ILE A 86 5.58 -4.32 -3.96
N PRO A 87 5.61 -5.14 -5.03
CA PRO A 87 6.63 -5.05 -6.05
C PRO A 87 6.66 -3.67 -6.70
N ALA A 88 7.86 -3.14 -7.01
CA ALA A 88 8.00 -1.81 -7.60
C ALA A 88 7.20 -1.65 -8.90
N HIS A 89 7.22 -2.67 -9.76
CA HIS A 89 6.50 -2.68 -11.04
C HIS A 89 4.97 -2.69 -10.89
N SER A 90 4.44 -2.99 -9.70
CA SER A 90 3.00 -2.94 -9.43
C SER A 90 2.53 -1.55 -9.02
N VAL A 91 3.44 -0.61 -8.73
CA VAL A 91 3.11 0.76 -8.34
C VAL A 91 2.93 1.61 -9.59
N GLN A 92 1.75 2.21 -9.74
CA GLN A 92 1.43 3.11 -10.85
C GLN A 92 1.93 4.52 -10.57
N TYR A 93 1.58 5.06 -9.39
CA TYR A 93 2.07 6.33 -8.90
C TYR A 93 1.90 6.43 -7.38
N VAL A 94 2.57 7.42 -6.78
CA VAL A 94 2.48 7.72 -5.35
C VAL A 94 2.08 9.18 -5.21
N ALA A 95 1.09 9.46 -4.36
CA ALA A 95 0.56 10.80 -4.14
C ALA A 95 0.79 11.25 -2.70
N LEU A 96 1.28 12.48 -2.55
CA LEU A 96 1.29 13.21 -1.28
C LEU A 96 0.09 14.16 -1.26
N GLY A 97 -0.84 13.95 -0.34
CA GLY A 97 -2.01 14.81 -0.13
C GLY A 97 -1.88 15.63 1.15
N GLU A 98 -2.23 16.91 1.08
CA GLU A 98 -2.43 17.78 2.23
C GLU A 98 -3.90 17.73 2.67
N GLY A 99 -4.13 17.71 3.98
CA GLY A 99 -5.45 17.83 4.58
C GLY A 99 -5.41 18.66 5.86
N GLU A 100 -6.58 18.86 6.43
CA GLU A 100 -6.73 19.49 7.75
C GLU A 100 -6.97 18.42 8.80
N ALA A 101 -6.35 18.55 9.98
CA ALA A 101 -6.68 17.72 11.13
C ALA A 101 -8.13 18.02 11.53
N GLY A 102 -9.04 17.10 11.20
CA GLY A 102 -10.44 17.20 11.58
C GLY A 102 -10.63 16.90 13.06
N THR A 103 -11.30 17.80 13.78
CA THR A 103 -12.06 17.43 14.97
C THR A 103 -13.17 16.49 14.49
N GLU A 104 -13.17 15.24 14.94
CA GLU A 104 -14.30 14.32 14.71
C GLU A 104 -15.62 15.05 15.03
N SER A 105 -16.58 15.01 14.09
CA SER A 105 -17.97 15.40 14.30
C SER A 105 -18.85 14.18 14.10
#